data_AF-A0A9R1G5V5-F1
#
_entry.id   AF-A0A9R1G5V5-F1
#
_cell.length_a   1.000
_cell.length_b   1.000
_cell.length_c   1.000
_cell.angle_alpha   90.00
_cell.angle_beta   90.00
_cell.angle_gamma   90.00
#
_symmetry.space_group_name_H-M   'P 1'
#
loop_
_entity.id
_entity.type
_entity.pdbx_description
1 polymer ?
#
loop_
_entity_poly.entity_id
_entity_poly.type
_entity_poly.pdbx_seq_one_letter_code
_entity_poly.pdbx_strand_id
1 'polypeptide(L)'
;MWFIPAILPDGWAVYLFDMMRKQIIVLDPAVGPFGYSNRRVSMHEFVSNKLHAALFNCLHSFFSSWHCDSTNWGRTFPIIMREKNERDETGLGATFFARNFDGDRLQIPLTKETLASHSNLMFYELMRMQGNQTKAAHDSLEAIKGTFLVL
;
A
#
# COMPACT_ATOMS: atom_id res chain seq x y z
N MET A 1 4.42 5.82 -9.95
CA MET A 1 3.08 5.29 -9.58
C MET A 1 2.53 6.10 -8.42
N TRP A 2 1.22 6.26 -8.33
CA TRP A 2 0.56 6.95 -7.20
C TRP A 2 -0.10 5.91 -6.30
N PHE A 3 0.26 5.91 -5.02
CA PHE A 3 -0.23 4.94 -4.05
C PHE A 3 -1.34 5.57 -3.20
N ILE A 4 -2.52 4.97 -3.21
CA ILE A 4 -3.66 5.43 -2.42
C ILE A 4 -4.08 4.31 -1.46
N PRO A 5 -3.71 4.39 -0.17
CA PRO A 5 -4.25 3.50 0.83
C PRO A 5 -5.73 3.82 1.08
N ALA A 6 -6.55 2.80 1.32
CA ALA A 6 -7.96 2.94 1.64
C ALA A 6 -8.37 1.98 2.75
N ILE A 7 -9.25 2.47 3.63
CA ILE A 7 -9.91 1.66 4.65
C ILE A 7 -11.17 1.05 4.02
N LEU A 8 -11.28 -0.27 4.15
CA LEU A 8 -12.42 -1.10 3.74
C LEU A 8 -13.09 -1.69 4.98
N PRO A 9 -14.33 -2.20 4.89
CA PRO A 9 -15.02 -2.80 6.04
C PRO A 9 -14.26 -3.97 6.69
N ASP A 10 -13.43 -4.66 5.93
CA ASP A 10 -12.70 -5.86 6.32
C ASP A 10 -11.19 -5.65 6.52
N GLY A 11 -10.68 -4.43 6.31
CA GLY A 11 -9.26 -4.13 6.52
C GLY A 11 -8.79 -2.93 5.71
N TRP A 12 -7.51 -2.93 5.35
CA TRP A 12 -6.90 -1.94 4.47
C TRP A 12 -6.58 -2.52 3.10
N ALA A 13 -6.57 -1.68 2.07
CA ALA A 13 -6.04 -2.00 0.75
C ALA A 13 -5.21 -0.84 0.21
N VAL A 14 -4.39 -1.09 -0.81
CA VAL A 14 -3.67 -0.06 -1.56
C VAL A 14 -4.04 -0.15 -3.03
N TYR A 15 -4.38 1.01 -3.59
CA TYR A 15 -4.65 1.18 -5.02
C TYR A 15 -3.50 1.95 -5.65
N LEU A 16 -2.86 1.36 -6.65
CA LEU A 16 -1.72 1.98 -7.31
C LEU A 16 -2.15 2.41 -8.70
N PHE A 17 -2.01 3.70 -8.98
CA PHE A 17 -2.27 4.27 -10.29
C PHE A 17 -0.94 4.40 -11.04
N ASP A 18 -0.77 3.52 -12.02
CA ASP A 18 0.32 3.61 -12.99
C ASP A 18 -0.15 4.48 -14.16
N MET A 19 0.22 5.76 -14.10
CA MET A 19 -0.11 6.74 -15.14
C MET A 19 0.54 6.42 -16.49
N MET A 20 1.67 5.72 -16.51
CA MET A 20 2.38 5.37 -17.74
C MET A 20 1.72 4.17 -18.43
N ARG A 21 1.36 3.14 -17.66
CA ARG A 21 0.67 1.94 -18.18
C ARG A 21 -0.85 2.10 -18.28
N LYS A 22 -1.41 3.23 -17.81
CA LYS A 22 -2.87 3.44 -17.63
C LYS A 22 -3.53 2.27 -16.91
N GLN A 23 -2.97 1.90 -15.76
CA GLN A 23 -3.38 0.71 -15.03
C GLN A 23 -3.62 1.01 -13.55
N ILE A 24 -4.71 0.46 -13.01
CA ILE A 24 -4.97 0.43 -11.58
C ILE A 24 -4.59 -0.95 -11.05
N ILE A 25 -3.62 -1.00 -10.14
CA ILE A 25 -3.20 -2.24 -9.48
C ILE A 25 -3.82 -2.26 -8.09
N VAL A 26 -4.55 -3.33 -7.79
CA VAL A 26 -5.21 -3.53 -6.50
C VAL A 26 -4.37 -4.47 -5.65
N LEU A 27 -3.91 -3.98 -4.50
CA LEU A 27 -3.18 -4.79 -3.51
C LEU A 27 -3.97 -4.83 -2.20
N ASP A 28 -4.53 -6.00 -1.87
CA ASP A 28 -5.34 -6.22 -0.68
C ASP A 28 -4.72 -7.32 0.22
N PRO A 29 -4.12 -6.94 1.37
CA PRO A 29 -3.55 -7.87 2.34
C PRO A 29 -4.53 -8.89 2.93
N ALA A 30 -5.84 -8.68 2.82
CA ALA A 30 -6.87 -9.58 3.37
C ALA A 30 -7.24 -10.74 2.43
N VAL A 31 -6.71 -10.75 1.20
CA VAL A 31 -7.04 -11.76 0.16
C VAL A 31 -6.28 -13.06 0.35
N GLY A 32 -5.04 -12.99 0.82
CA GLY A 32 -4.18 -14.16 1.01
C GLY A 32 -3.77 -14.84 -0.32
N PRO A 33 -3.24 -16.07 -0.26
CA PRO A 33 -2.59 -16.72 -1.41
C PRO A 33 -3.54 -17.23 -2.49
N PHE A 34 -4.84 -17.34 -2.20
CA PHE A 34 -5.83 -17.88 -3.15
C PHE A 34 -6.43 -16.81 -4.07
N GLY A 35 -6.03 -15.55 -3.92
CA GLY A 35 -6.49 -14.47 -4.78
C GLY A 35 -7.94 -14.05 -4.51
N TYR A 36 -8.43 -13.16 -5.37
CA TYR A 36 -9.64 -12.40 -5.13
C TYR A 36 -10.89 -13.22 -5.49
N SER A 37 -11.85 -13.28 -4.58
CA SER A 37 -13.19 -13.76 -4.92
C SER A 37 -13.92 -12.74 -5.81
N ASN A 38 -14.89 -13.19 -6.59
CA ASN A 38 -15.71 -12.30 -7.45
C ASN A 38 -16.33 -11.13 -6.65
N ARG A 39 -16.80 -11.40 -5.43
CA ARG A 39 -17.35 -10.37 -4.55
C ARG A 39 -16.30 -9.31 -4.18
N ARG A 40 -15.07 -9.72 -3.87
CA ARG A 40 -13.97 -8.79 -3.58
C ARG A 40 -13.58 -7.99 -4.82
N VAL A 41 -13.49 -8.64 -5.99
CA VAL A 41 -13.22 -7.96 -7.26
C VAL A 41 -14.23 -6.83 -7.47
N SER A 42 -15.53 -7.11 -7.43
CA SER A 42 -16.57 -6.08 -7.62
C SER A 42 -16.48 -4.94 -6.60
N MET A 43 -16.16 -5.24 -5.34
CA MET A 43 -15.93 -4.22 -4.31
C MET A 43 -14.75 -3.31 -4.67
N HIS A 44 -13.60 -3.89 -5.05
CA HIS A 44 -12.42 -3.09 -5.40
C HIS A 44 -12.60 -2.32 -6.71
N GLU A 45 -13.35 -2.84 -7.67
CA GLU A 45 -13.73 -2.10 -8.88
C GLU A 45 -14.53 -0.85 -8.53
N PHE A 46 -15.53 -0.99 -7.67
CA PHE A 46 -16.33 0.14 -7.20
C PHE A 46 -15.47 1.21 -6.50
N VAL A 47 -14.61 0.79 -5.55
CA VAL A 47 -13.74 1.72 -4.80
C VAL A 47 -12.72 2.38 -5.72
N SER A 48 -12.04 1.59 -6.56
CA SER A 48 -11.02 2.13 -7.47
C SER A 48 -11.62 3.06 -8.53
N ASN A 49 -12.85 2.83 -9.01
CA ASN A 49 -13.54 3.75 -9.91
C ASN A 49 -13.78 5.11 -9.25
N LYS A 50 -14.17 5.13 -7.97
CA LYS A 50 -14.34 6.38 -7.20
C LYS A 50 -13.01 7.11 -7.02
N LEU A 51 -11.96 6.39 -6.63
CA LEU A 51 -10.63 6.96 -6.45
C LEU A 51 -10.07 7.50 -7.78
N HIS A 52 -10.27 6.78 -8.87
CA HIS A 52 -9.87 7.17 -10.21
C HIS A 52 -10.56 8.48 -10.64
N ALA A 53 -11.89 8.54 -10.53
CA ALA A 53 -12.64 9.75 -10.86
C ALA A 53 -12.20 10.95 -10.00
N ALA A 54 -12.03 10.75 -8.69
CA ALA A 54 -11.56 11.80 -7.78
C ALA A 54 -10.14 12.27 -8.13
N LEU A 55 -9.22 11.34 -8.42
CA LEU A 55 -7.85 11.66 -8.82
C LEU A 55 -7.83 12.54 -10.08
N PHE A 56 -8.57 12.16 -11.12
CA PHE A 56 -8.61 12.92 -12.37
C PHE A 56 -9.33 14.26 -12.23
N ASN A 57 -10.36 14.36 -11.38
CA ASN A 57 -10.97 15.64 -11.04
C ASN A 57 -9.96 16.57 -10.35
N CYS A 58 -9.15 16.05 -9.42
CA CYS A 58 -8.07 16.80 -8.79
C CYS A 58 -7.03 17.25 -9.83
N LEU A 59 -6.56 16.32 -10.69
CA LEU A 59 -5.57 16.65 -11.71
C LEU A 59 -6.06 17.75 -12.66
N HIS A 60 -7.32 17.66 -13.11
CA HIS A 60 -7.92 18.69 -13.96
C HIS A 60 -8.06 20.04 -13.26
N SER A 61 -8.40 20.03 -11.97
CA SER A 61 -8.60 21.26 -11.18
C SER A 61 -7.28 21.96 -10.83
N PHE A 62 -6.22 21.21 -10.55
CA PHE A 62 -4.93 21.77 -10.14
C PHE A 62 -3.94 21.99 -11.29
N PHE A 63 -4.09 21.25 -12.39
CA PHE A 63 -3.13 21.26 -13.50
C PHE A 63 -3.85 21.40 -14.85
N SER A 64 -4.37 22.60 -15.13
CA SER A 64 -5.14 22.89 -16.34
C SER A 64 -4.43 22.59 -17.67
N SER A 65 -3.10 22.60 -17.68
CA SER A 65 -2.28 22.26 -18.85
C SER A 65 -1.86 20.78 -18.90
N TRP A 66 -2.19 19.97 -17.90
CA TRP A 66 -1.86 18.54 -17.90
C TRP A 66 -2.95 17.75 -18.63
N HIS A 67 -2.64 17.33 -19.85
CA HIS A 67 -3.54 16.56 -20.70
C HIS A 67 -3.42 15.06 -20.37
N CYS A 68 -3.88 14.67 -19.18
CA CYS A 68 -3.95 13.27 -18.78
C CYS A 68 -5.34 12.70 -19.08
N ASP A 69 -5.39 11.63 -19.87
CA ASP A 69 -6.63 10.97 -20.27
C ASP A 69 -7.06 9.93 -19.23
N SER A 70 -8.30 10.04 -18.76
CA SER A 70 -8.94 9.12 -17.82
C SER A 70 -9.61 7.93 -18.51
N THR A 71 -9.56 7.80 -19.83
CA THR A 71 -10.18 6.71 -20.56
C THR A 71 -9.21 5.56 -20.83
N ASN A 72 -9.77 4.37 -21.09
CA ASN A 72 -9.01 3.15 -21.44
C ASN A 72 -8.03 2.68 -20.37
N TRP A 73 -8.38 2.88 -19.09
CA TRP A 73 -7.61 2.36 -17.97
C TRP A 73 -7.92 0.89 -17.69
N GLY A 74 -6.87 0.08 -17.58
CA GLY A 74 -6.96 -1.31 -17.16
C GLY A 74 -6.96 -1.46 -15.64
N ARG A 75 -7.33 -2.65 -15.15
CA ARG A 75 -7.23 -3.01 -13.73
C ARG A 75 -6.68 -4.40 -13.56
N THR A 76 -5.82 -4.59 -12.56
CA THR A 76 -5.22 -5.89 -12.25
C THR A 76 -5.30 -6.23 -10.78
N PHE A 77 -5.43 -7.53 -10.54
CA PHE A 77 -5.59 -8.15 -9.22
C PHE A 77 -4.49 -9.19 -9.02
N PRO A 78 -3.23 -8.76 -8.82
CA PRO A 78 -2.11 -9.67 -8.71
C PRO A 78 -2.22 -10.54 -7.45
N ILE A 79 -1.87 -11.83 -7.58
CA ILE A 79 -1.80 -12.79 -6.47
C ILE A 79 -0.34 -12.86 -6.03
N ILE A 80 0.02 -12.05 -5.04
CA ILE A 80 1.41 -11.83 -4.59
C ILE A 80 1.68 -12.34 -3.18
N MET A 81 0.63 -12.76 -2.46
CA MET A 81 0.73 -13.26 -1.10
C MET A 81 1.01 -14.76 -1.10
N ARG A 82 1.86 -15.21 -0.17
CA ARG A 82 2.12 -16.64 0.08
C ARG A 82 1.32 -17.17 1.27
N GLU A 83 1.02 -16.28 2.20
CA GLU A 83 0.30 -16.56 3.44
C GLU A 83 -0.83 -15.54 3.62
N LYS A 84 -1.79 -15.86 4.50
CA LYS A 84 -2.88 -14.95 4.82
C LYS A 84 -2.49 -14.12 6.04
N ASN A 85 -2.67 -12.81 5.96
CA ASN A 85 -2.50 -11.93 7.12
C ASN A 85 -3.70 -12.02 8.06
N GLU A 86 -3.48 -11.71 9.33
CA GLU A 86 -4.57 -11.49 10.28
C GLU A 86 -5.28 -10.18 9.96
N ARG A 87 -6.54 -10.07 10.38
CA ARG A 87 -7.42 -8.96 9.98
C ARG A 87 -6.90 -7.60 10.49
N ASP A 88 -6.39 -7.60 11.70
CA ASP A 88 -5.76 -6.47 12.38
C ASP A 88 -4.40 -6.08 11.78
N GLU A 89 -3.72 -7.01 11.11
CA GLU A 89 -2.44 -6.76 10.41
C GLU A 89 -2.61 -6.13 9.02
N THR A 90 -3.85 -6.01 8.51
CA THR A 90 -4.08 -5.54 7.12
C THR A 90 -3.56 -4.12 6.87
N GLY A 91 -3.59 -3.24 7.87
CA GLY A 91 -3.02 -1.89 7.75
C GLY A 91 -1.51 -1.92 7.57
N LEU A 92 -0.82 -2.74 8.37
CA LEU A 92 0.61 -2.94 8.25
C LEU A 92 0.97 -3.59 6.90
N GLY A 93 0.21 -4.60 6.49
CA GLY A 93 0.34 -5.24 5.17
C GLY A 93 0.17 -4.26 4.01
N ALA A 94 -0.77 -3.31 4.12
CA ALA A 94 -0.96 -2.27 3.11
C ALA A 94 0.28 -1.38 3.00
N THR A 95 0.87 -0.95 4.13
CA THR A 95 2.12 -0.18 4.10
C THR A 95 3.30 -1.00 3.56
N PHE A 96 3.33 -2.31 3.86
CA PHE A 96 4.35 -3.22 3.32
C PHE A 96 4.26 -3.29 1.79
N PHE A 97 3.06 -3.44 1.24
CA PHE A 97 2.82 -3.44 -0.20
C PHE A 97 3.20 -2.12 -0.84
N ALA A 98 2.79 -0.98 -0.26
CA ALA A 98 3.13 0.33 -0.80
C ALA A 98 4.64 0.57 -0.85
N ARG A 99 5.41 0.02 0.10
CA ARG A 99 6.86 0.17 0.17
C ARG A 99 7.63 -0.79 -0.74
N ASN A 100 7.17 -2.04 -0.87
CA ASN A 100 7.94 -3.13 -1.46
C ASN A 100 7.46 -3.58 -2.84
N PHE A 101 6.35 -3.06 -3.36
CA PHE A 101 5.85 -3.40 -4.69
C PHE A 101 6.43 -2.46 -5.76
N ASP A 102 7.09 -3.02 -6.78
CA ASP A 102 7.78 -2.24 -7.84
C ASP A 102 6.91 -1.88 -9.05
N GLY A 103 5.66 -2.37 -9.08
CA GLY A 103 4.77 -2.27 -10.24
C GLY A 103 4.42 -3.61 -10.84
N ASP A 104 5.28 -4.61 -10.66
CA ASP A 104 5.11 -5.96 -11.20
C ASP A 104 5.11 -7.03 -10.10
N ARG A 105 5.94 -6.88 -9.07
CA ARG A 105 6.07 -7.84 -7.96
C ARG A 105 6.52 -7.19 -6.66
N LEU A 106 6.36 -7.94 -5.55
CA LEU A 106 7.04 -7.61 -4.30
C LEU A 106 8.53 -7.88 -4.44
N GLN A 107 9.37 -6.90 -4.12
CA GLN A 107 10.82 -7.07 -4.04
C GLN A 107 11.22 -8.01 -2.90
N ILE A 108 10.48 -7.94 -1.78
CA ILE A 108 10.65 -8.79 -0.61
C ILE A 108 9.34 -9.56 -0.39
N PRO A 109 9.37 -10.91 -0.29
CA PRO A 109 8.17 -11.69 -0.02
C PRO A 109 7.53 -11.28 1.31
N LEU A 110 6.20 -11.16 1.34
CA LEU A 110 5.47 -10.96 2.58
C LEU A 110 5.41 -12.27 3.37
N THR A 111 6.03 -12.27 4.55
CA THR A 111 6.05 -13.35 5.56
C THR A 111 5.85 -12.74 6.95
N LYS A 112 5.53 -13.53 7.98
CA LYS A 112 5.43 -13.01 9.36
C LYS A 112 6.71 -12.31 9.84
N GLU A 113 7.89 -12.84 9.48
CA GLU A 113 9.19 -12.25 9.85
C GLU A 113 9.46 -10.91 9.15
N THR A 114 9.22 -10.84 7.84
CA THR A 114 9.42 -9.60 7.07
C THR A 114 8.38 -8.54 7.43
N LEU A 115 7.16 -8.95 7.76
CA LEU A 115 6.11 -8.06 8.27
C LEU A 115 6.48 -7.50 9.65
N ALA A 116 7.02 -8.32 10.56
CA ALA A 116 7.51 -7.86 11.86
C ALA A 116 8.69 -6.88 11.71
N SER A 117 9.64 -7.19 10.82
CA SER A 117 10.77 -6.30 10.49
C SER A 117 10.28 -4.97 9.93
N HIS A 118 9.29 -5.00 9.02
CA HIS A 118 8.65 -3.80 8.48
C HIS A 118 7.90 -3.01 9.56
N SER A 119 7.20 -3.66 10.50
CA SER A 119 6.55 -3.00 11.65
C SER A 119 7.54 -2.18 12.46
N ASN A 120 8.65 -2.81 12.84
CA ASN A 120 9.72 -2.16 13.60
C ASN A 120 10.30 -0.98 12.81
N LEU A 121 10.49 -1.14 11.49
CA LEU A 121 11.03 -0.09 10.64
C LEU A 121 10.09 1.11 10.53
N MET A 122 8.79 0.85 10.33
CA MET A 122 7.76 1.88 10.31
C MET A 122 7.71 2.64 11.65
N PHE A 123 7.80 1.91 12.77
CA PHE A 123 7.84 2.52 14.09
C PHE A 123 9.10 3.39 14.29
N TYR A 124 10.27 2.90 13.90
CA TYR A 124 11.52 3.64 13.95
C TYR A 124 11.46 4.93 13.10
N GLU A 125 10.96 4.84 11.87
CA GLU A 125 10.80 6.00 10.98
C GLU A 125 9.82 7.02 11.56
N LEU A 126 8.66 6.57 12.05
CA LEU A 126 7.67 7.43 12.72
C LEU A 126 8.31 8.20 13.89
N MET A 127 9.09 7.51 14.71
CA MET A 127 9.71 8.10 15.89
C MET A 127 10.81 9.12 15.53
N ARG A 128 11.41 9.00 14.35
CA ARG A 128 12.45 9.91 13.86
C ARG A 128 11.95 11.00 12.92
N MET A 129 10.65 11.06 12.63
CA MET A 129 10.11 12.11 11.78
C MET A 129 10.42 13.49 12.35
N GLN A 130 10.84 14.40 11.47
CA GLN A 130 11.07 15.79 11.84
C GLN A 130 9.79 16.40 12.42
N GLY A 131 9.90 17.05 13.58
CA GLY A 131 8.75 17.61 14.30
C GLY A 131 8.03 16.61 15.20
N ASN A 132 8.53 15.38 15.36
CA ASN A 132 8.02 14.48 16.37
C ASN A 132 8.23 15.07 17.78
N GLN A 133 7.18 15.05 18.59
CA GLN A 133 7.16 15.60 19.95
C GLN A 133 7.33 14.54 21.03
N THR A 134 7.69 13.31 20.64
CA THR A 134 7.91 12.22 21.59
C THR A 134 8.98 12.57 22.62
N LYS A 135 8.73 12.19 23.87
CA LYS A 135 9.70 12.31 24.98
C LYS A 135 10.59 11.07 25.12
N ALA A 136 10.44 10.10 24.21
CA ALA A 136 11.23 8.88 24.25
C ALA A 136 12.74 9.19 24.13
N ALA A 137 13.55 8.56 24.98
CA ALA A 137 14.99 8.76 24.99
C ALA A 137 15.62 8.29 23.67
N HIS A 138 16.61 9.03 23.19
CA HIS A 138 17.32 8.75 21.93
C HIS A 138 17.90 7.32 21.90
N ASP A 139 18.39 6.83 23.05
CA ASP A 139 18.98 5.50 23.18
C ASP A 139 17.97 4.37 22.96
N SER A 140 16.70 4.59 23.33
CA SER A 140 15.61 3.64 23.06
C SER A 140 15.29 3.52 21.56
N LEU A 141 15.55 4.57 20.78
CA LEU A 141 15.35 4.58 19.33
C LEU A 141 16.46 3.83 18.59
N GLU A 142 17.71 3.99 19.01
CA GLU A 142 18.83 3.26 18.40
C GLU A 142 18.83 1.77 18.79
N ALA A 143 18.23 1.37 19.92
CA ALA A 143 18.01 -0.03 20.24
C ALA A 143 17.11 -0.75 19.23
N ILE A 144 16.08 -0.07 18.72
CA ILE A 144 15.18 -0.59 17.67
C ILE A 144 15.95 -0.77 16.35
N LYS A 145 16.98 0.04 16.11
CA LYS A 145 17.81 -0.01 14.90
C LYS A 145 18.61 -1.30 14.74
N GLY A 146 19.11 -1.86 15.85
CA GLY A 146 19.90 -3.10 15.85
C GLY A 146 19.16 -4.30 15.26
N THR A 147 17.83 -4.28 15.30
CA THR A 147 16.95 -5.32 14.74
C THR A 147 16.85 -5.31 13.21
N PHE A 148 17.36 -4.29 12.51
CA PHE A 148 17.20 -4.12 11.05
C PHE A 148 18.43 -4.52 10.23
N LEU A 149 19.59 -4.76 10.83
CA LEU A 149 20.87 -4.97 10.13
C LEU A 149 20.99 -6.31 9.36
N VAL A 150 19.87 -7.01 9.15
CA VAL A 150 19.79 -8.28 8.42
C VAL A 150 18.97 -8.16 7.12
N LEU A 151 18.47 -6.96 6.77
CA LEU A 151 17.77 -6.69 5.50
C LEU A 151 18.74 -6.27 4.39
#